data_AF-A0A814JL08-F1
#
_entry.id   AF-A0A814JL08-F1
#
_cell.length_a   1.000
_cell.length_b   1.000
_cell.length_c   1.000
_cell.angle_alpha   90.00
_cell.angle_beta   90.00
_cell.angle_gamma   90.00
#
_symmetry.space_group_name_H-M   'P 1'
#
loop_
_entity.id
_entity.type
_entity.pdbx_description
1 polymer ?
#
loop_
_entity_poly.entity_id
_entity_poly.type
_entity_poly.pdbx_seq_one_letter_code
_entity_poly.pdbx_strand_id
1 'polypeptide(L)'
;MVWTVKQNCQHPHDHLSSDKSASIMLYTLEWTSQESSFYFILNKTLRSQDRKELLPWFLYLRLFIFALSKLPSMKHRIIYRGIKMNLSDEYQKDKIFVWWAFSSSTSSMEVLERFLGQNGSRAIFNIECDSAKDISRHSMYQNENEILMYPARQFQVVSSFNSGNQLKIIHIKEIQPPFPLIHIPSTSSTIINPIENIQPSFLRIQISSSSFTNNYQNKKLQDLIEQCQSQSEVNLMALNLNDEDMKIVVKEAIINKQCKELYLQYNKLTSVGASIIANALNNNATLEDLYLTDNRLCDKGVRNLITILSLNSSTLSLLDLQDTSITDEGATYVAEMLKTNTRLCRLLLGDNEISDRGVEQLSEALSYHNNTLISLNLTNNKLISELGIDSLVKMLKHNQTLIYLYIEECDLSEKEKDKLRQTARIKKGFKLEM
;
A
#
# COMPACT_ATOMS: atom_id res chain seq x y z
N MET A 1 3.80 33.43 -15.29
CA MET A 1 2.92 32.24 -15.24
C MET A 1 2.77 31.68 -13.83
N VAL A 2 3.81 31.11 -13.21
CA VAL A 2 3.75 30.68 -11.79
C VAL A 2 3.32 31.84 -10.88
N TRP A 3 3.83 33.04 -11.13
CA TRP A 3 3.39 34.26 -10.43
C TRP A 3 1.88 34.50 -10.58
N THR A 4 1.35 34.49 -11.81
CA THR A 4 -0.08 34.66 -12.12
C THR A 4 -0.94 33.64 -11.39
N VAL A 5 -0.54 32.37 -11.44
CA VAL A 5 -1.23 31.27 -10.74
C VAL A 5 -1.23 31.50 -9.22
N LYS A 6 -0.10 31.91 -8.65
CA LYS A 6 -0.01 32.22 -7.21
C LYS A 6 -0.88 33.41 -6.81
N GLN A 7 -0.97 34.46 -7.64
CA GLN A 7 -1.88 35.59 -7.38
C GLN A 7 -3.34 35.14 -7.32
N ASN A 8 -3.76 34.26 -8.22
CA ASN A 8 -5.13 33.72 -8.25
C ASN A 8 -5.42 32.71 -7.12
N CYS A 9 -4.40 32.27 -6.38
CA CYS A 9 -4.51 31.28 -5.31
C CYS A 9 -4.15 31.85 -3.93
N GLN A 10 -4.29 33.16 -3.71
CA GLN A 10 -4.03 33.76 -2.39
C GLN A 10 -5.04 33.31 -1.33
N HIS A 11 -6.31 33.13 -1.72
CA HIS A 11 -7.41 32.72 -0.84
C HIS A 11 -8.15 31.51 -1.44
N PRO A 12 -7.50 30.34 -1.50
CA PRO A 12 -8.05 29.18 -2.21
C PRO A 12 -9.24 28.56 -1.46
N HIS A 13 -10.16 27.97 -2.23
CA HIS A 13 -11.28 27.20 -1.71
C HIS A 13 -10.85 25.84 -1.10
N ASP A 14 -11.82 25.10 -0.56
CA ASP A 14 -11.70 23.69 -0.15
C ASP A 14 -10.54 23.39 0.83
N HIS A 15 -10.19 24.39 1.65
CA HIS A 15 -9.11 24.35 2.64
C HIS A 15 -7.73 23.95 2.06
N LEU A 16 -7.50 24.21 0.78
CA LEU A 16 -6.19 24.03 0.17
C LEU A 16 -5.22 25.13 0.63
N SER A 17 -3.92 24.85 0.62
CA SER A 17 -2.92 25.91 0.70
C SER A 17 -2.77 26.58 -0.67
N SER A 18 -2.21 27.79 -0.70
CA SER A 18 -1.95 28.52 -1.95
C SER A 18 -1.18 27.65 -2.95
N ASP A 19 -0.12 26.96 -2.53
CA ASP A 19 0.67 26.09 -3.41
C ASP A 19 -0.12 24.86 -3.92
N LYS A 20 -1.02 24.29 -3.12
CA LYS A 20 -1.86 23.15 -3.54
C LYS A 20 -2.87 23.58 -4.59
N SER A 21 -3.59 24.67 -4.35
CA SER A 21 -4.50 25.26 -5.34
C SER A 21 -3.76 25.68 -6.60
N ALA A 22 -2.60 26.33 -6.44
CA ALA A 22 -1.74 26.73 -7.55
C ALA A 22 -1.27 25.54 -8.40
N SER A 23 -1.00 24.39 -7.78
CA SER A 23 -0.61 23.19 -8.53
C SER A 23 -1.71 22.70 -9.47
N ILE A 24 -2.98 22.82 -9.06
CA ILE A 24 -4.15 22.46 -9.86
C ILE A 24 -4.38 23.50 -10.96
N MET A 25 -4.36 24.77 -10.61
CA MET A 25 -4.56 25.84 -11.57
C MET A 25 -3.47 25.86 -12.65
N LEU A 26 -2.21 25.58 -12.28
CA LEU A 26 -1.10 25.45 -13.23
C LEU A 26 -1.32 24.31 -14.22
N TYR A 27 -1.93 23.20 -13.80
CA TYR A 27 -2.28 22.08 -14.67
C TYR A 27 -3.32 22.49 -15.72
N THR A 28 -4.33 23.27 -15.31
CA THR A 28 -5.44 23.70 -16.18
C THR A 28 -5.10 24.91 -17.05
N LEU A 29 -4.01 25.61 -16.77
CA LEU A 29 -3.65 26.82 -17.51
C LEU A 29 -3.19 26.47 -18.92
N GLU A 30 -3.93 26.92 -19.93
CA GLU A 30 -3.51 26.76 -21.33
C GLU A 30 -2.32 27.68 -21.66
N TRP A 31 -1.43 27.17 -22.49
CA TRP A 31 -0.29 27.91 -23.00
C TRP A 31 -0.54 28.27 -24.46
N THR A 32 0.03 29.37 -24.92
CA THR A 32 -0.12 29.84 -26.32
C THR A 32 0.26 28.78 -27.35
N SER A 33 1.22 27.92 -27.02
CA SER A 33 1.49 26.67 -27.72
C SER A 33 0.95 25.49 -26.90
N GLN A 34 -0.10 24.83 -27.40
CA GLN A 34 -0.70 23.67 -26.73
C GLN A 34 0.32 22.53 -26.54
N GLU A 35 1.21 22.30 -27.51
CA GLU A 35 2.26 21.27 -27.46
C GLU A 35 3.38 21.59 -26.47
N SER A 36 3.45 22.84 -26.01
CA SER A 36 4.38 23.28 -24.98
C SER A 36 3.70 23.49 -23.63
N SER A 37 2.39 23.25 -23.53
CA SER A 37 1.65 23.45 -22.29
C SER A 37 2.07 22.46 -21.21
N PHE A 38 2.01 22.92 -19.96
CA PHE A 38 2.32 22.10 -18.80
C PHE A 38 1.48 20.81 -18.77
N TYR A 39 0.17 20.94 -19.03
CA TYR A 39 -0.77 19.84 -19.24
C TYR A 39 -0.26 18.81 -20.27
N PHE A 40 0.14 19.29 -21.46
CA PHE A 40 0.53 18.43 -22.56
C PHE A 40 1.81 17.67 -22.24
N ILE A 41 2.85 18.36 -21.77
CA ILE A 41 4.15 17.75 -21.47
C ILE A 41 4.01 16.73 -20.33
N LEU A 42 3.29 17.07 -19.26
CA LEU A 42 3.07 16.14 -18.16
C LEU A 42 2.33 14.89 -18.63
N ASN A 43 1.21 15.04 -19.34
CA ASN A 43 0.43 13.90 -19.79
C ASN A 43 1.14 13.09 -20.88
N LYS A 44 2.01 13.69 -21.70
CA LYS A 44 2.91 12.98 -22.62
C LYS A 44 3.89 12.12 -21.82
N THR A 45 4.53 12.70 -20.81
CA THR A 45 5.49 12.01 -19.93
C THR A 45 4.81 10.84 -19.19
N LEU A 46 3.60 11.04 -18.67
CA LEU A 46 2.83 9.99 -18.00
C LEU A 46 2.48 8.80 -18.92
N ARG A 47 2.30 9.05 -20.23
CA ARG A 47 2.05 7.99 -21.22
C ARG A 47 3.32 7.33 -21.74
N SER A 48 4.49 7.92 -21.52
CA SER A 48 5.77 7.36 -21.93
C SER A 48 5.99 6.00 -21.28
N GLN A 49 6.65 5.08 -21.98
CA GLN A 49 7.07 3.80 -21.39
C GLN A 49 8.35 3.95 -20.56
N ASP A 50 9.18 4.96 -20.86
CA ASP A 50 10.37 5.25 -20.07
C ASP A 50 9.99 5.98 -18.78
N ARG A 51 10.03 5.24 -17.66
CA ARG A 51 9.70 5.78 -16.33
C ARG A 51 10.73 6.79 -15.82
N LYS A 52 11.95 6.84 -16.38
CA LYS A 52 12.97 7.83 -15.98
C LYS A 52 12.54 9.25 -16.34
N GLU A 53 11.74 9.41 -17.40
CA GLU A 53 11.21 10.71 -17.80
C GLU A 53 10.28 11.33 -16.74
N LEU A 54 9.74 10.53 -15.81
CA LEU A 54 8.90 11.00 -14.70
C LEU A 54 9.69 11.55 -13.51
N LEU A 55 11.00 11.30 -13.42
CA LEU A 55 11.82 11.75 -12.29
C LEU A 55 11.72 13.27 -12.02
N PRO A 56 11.79 14.16 -13.04
CA PRO A 56 11.64 15.60 -12.82
C PRO A 56 10.26 16.00 -12.29
N TRP A 57 9.24 15.17 -12.54
CA TRP A 57 7.86 15.44 -12.17
C TRP A 57 7.51 14.96 -10.77
N PHE A 58 8.37 14.20 -10.10
CA PHE A 58 8.05 13.51 -8.84
C PHE A 58 7.52 14.47 -7.76
N LEU A 59 8.21 15.59 -7.52
CA LEU A 59 7.79 16.57 -6.51
C LEU A 59 6.46 17.26 -6.88
N TYR A 60 6.30 17.61 -8.16
CA TYR A 60 5.06 18.20 -8.64
C TYR A 60 3.89 17.22 -8.53
N LEU A 61 4.06 15.98 -9.02
CA LEU A 61 3.07 14.91 -8.93
C LEU A 61 2.67 14.64 -7.49
N ARG A 62 3.64 14.60 -6.56
CA ARG A 62 3.36 14.44 -5.13
C ARG A 62 2.47 15.56 -4.59
N LEU A 63 2.81 16.83 -4.89
CA LEU A 63 2.01 17.98 -4.47
C LEU A 63 0.62 17.97 -5.11
N PHE A 64 0.55 17.70 -6.41
CA PHE A 64 -0.66 17.77 -7.20
C PHE A 64 -1.65 16.65 -6.84
N ILE A 65 -1.19 15.40 -6.74
CA ILE A 65 -2.01 14.28 -6.27
C ILE A 65 -2.49 14.52 -4.84
N PHE A 66 -1.63 15.06 -3.98
CA PHE A 66 -2.03 15.42 -2.61
C PHE A 66 -3.06 16.56 -2.59
N ALA A 67 -2.93 17.57 -3.46
CA ALA A 67 -3.91 18.64 -3.59
C ALA A 67 -5.27 18.09 -4.04
N LEU A 68 -5.29 17.28 -5.10
CA LEU A 68 -6.51 16.63 -5.60
C LEU A 68 -7.14 15.71 -4.55
N SER A 69 -6.33 15.04 -3.73
CA SER A 69 -6.87 14.13 -2.71
C SER A 69 -7.79 14.84 -1.73
N LYS A 70 -7.53 16.12 -1.43
CA LYS A 70 -8.28 16.96 -0.48
C LYS A 70 -9.62 17.44 -1.02
N LEU A 71 -9.83 17.33 -2.33
CA LEU A 71 -11.11 17.66 -2.95
C LEU A 71 -12.10 16.50 -2.75
N PRO A 72 -13.41 16.77 -2.61
CA PRO A 72 -14.40 15.71 -2.47
C PRO A 72 -14.41 14.81 -3.70
N SER A 73 -14.48 13.48 -3.49
CA SER A 73 -14.71 12.53 -4.58
C SER A 73 -16.17 12.55 -5.02
N MET A 74 -16.37 12.43 -6.33
CA MET A 74 -17.71 12.38 -6.92
C MET A 74 -18.26 10.95 -6.87
N LYS A 75 -18.81 10.53 -5.73
CA LYS A 75 -19.37 9.17 -5.58
C LYS A 75 -20.55 8.93 -6.54
N HIS A 76 -20.55 7.78 -7.23
CA HIS A 76 -21.64 7.30 -8.10
C HIS A 76 -22.00 8.20 -9.30
N ARG A 77 -21.02 8.86 -9.92
CA ARG A 77 -21.26 9.65 -11.14
C ARG A 77 -20.60 9.04 -12.38
N ILE A 78 -21.40 8.93 -13.43
CA ILE A 78 -20.91 8.80 -14.80
C ILE A 78 -20.30 10.15 -15.21
N ILE A 79 -19.07 10.11 -15.72
CA ILE A 79 -18.42 11.25 -16.38
C ILE A 79 -18.10 10.91 -17.82
N TYR A 80 -17.98 11.94 -18.64
CA TYR A 80 -17.78 11.81 -20.08
C TYR A 80 -16.45 12.40 -20.52
N ARG A 81 -15.77 11.69 -21.43
CA ARG A 81 -14.58 12.18 -22.13
C ARG A 81 -14.73 12.00 -23.64
N GLY A 82 -14.50 13.09 -24.36
CA GLY A 82 -14.56 13.11 -25.82
C GLY A 82 -13.18 13.05 -26.46
N ILE A 83 -13.02 12.22 -27.49
CA ILE A 83 -11.78 12.10 -28.28
C ILE A 83 -12.12 12.15 -29.78
N LYS A 84 -11.46 13.03 -30.53
CA LYS A 84 -11.62 13.18 -31.99
C LYS A 84 -10.72 12.20 -32.75
N MET A 85 -10.90 10.90 -32.51
CA MET A 85 -10.15 9.83 -33.18
C MET A 85 -10.98 8.55 -33.27
N ASN A 86 -10.66 7.69 -34.23
CA ASN A 86 -11.22 6.34 -34.31
C ASN A 86 -10.54 5.43 -33.29
N LEU A 87 -11.33 4.84 -32.39
CA LEU A 87 -10.86 3.88 -31.37
C LEU A 87 -11.60 2.53 -31.47
N SER A 88 -12.18 2.24 -32.64
CA SER A 88 -13.12 1.12 -32.81
C SER A 88 -12.52 -0.25 -32.48
N ASP A 89 -11.24 -0.45 -32.77
CA ASP A 89 -10.56 -1.75 -32.61
C ASP A 89 -9.82 -1.89 -31.27
N GLU A 90 -9.65 -0.79 -30.53
CA GLU A 90 -8.84 -0.75 -29.32
C GLU A 90 -9.61 -1.14 -28.06
N TYR A 91 -10.93 -0.96 -28.01
CA TYR A 91 -11.72 -1.13 -26.79
C TYR A 91 -12.84 -2.16 -27.00
N GLN A 92 -12.45 -3.43 -26.90
CA GLN A 92 -13.36 -4.58 -26.93
C GLN A 92 -13.91 -4.86 -25.53
N LYS A 93 -15.11 -5.44 -25.44
CA LYS A 93 -15.75 -5.81 -24.17
C LYS A 93 -14.80 -6.67 -23.32
N ASP A 94 -14.81 -6.44 -22.01
CA ASP A 94 -14.00 -7.10 -21.00
C ASP A 94 -12.49 -6.83 -21.07
N LYS A 95 -12.03 -6.04 -22.05
CA LYS A 95 -10.64 -5.59 -22.09
C LYS A 95 -10.34 -4.72 -20.87
N ILE A 96 -9.25 -5.06 -20.19
CA ILE A 96 -8.70 -4.27 -19.09
C ILE A 96 -7.51 -3.47 -19.60
N PHE A 97 -7.43 -2.20 -19.23
CA PHE A 97 -6.32 -1.32 -19.62
C PHE A 97 -6.03 -0.27 -18.55
N VAL A 98 -4.87 0.38 -18.66
CA VAL A 98 -4.45 1.46 -17.76
C VAL A 98 -4.62 2.80 -18.45
N TRP A 99 -5.33 3.71 -17.78
CA TRP A 99 -5.44 5.10 -18.17
C TRP A 99 -4.28 5.91 -17.59
N TRP A 100 -3.20 6.05 -18.34
CA TRP A 100 -1.91 6.52 -17.81
C TRP A 100 -1.85 8.02 -17.47
N ALA A 101 -2.66 8.87 -18.09
CA ALA A 101 -2.59 10.32 -17.95
C ALA A 101 -3.71 10.88 -17.07
N PHE A 102 -3.51 12.07 -16.52
CA PHE A 102 -4.65 12.84 -16.02
C PHE A 102 -5.59 13.17 -17.19
N SER A 103 -6.89 13.19 -16.94
CA SER A 103 -7.87 13.45 -18.00
C SER A 103 -9.01 14.32 -17.52
N SER A 104 -9.09 15.51 -18.12
CA SER A 104 -10.18 16.45 -17.95
C SER A 104 -11.46 15.88 -18.58
N SER A 105 -12.55 15.89 -17.84
CA SER A 105 -13.82 15.23 -18.16
C SER A 105 -14.98 16.12 -17.72
N THR A 106 -16.19 15.84 -18.22
CA THR A 106 -17.39 16.59 -17.86
C THR A 106 -18.50 15.67 -17.37
N SER A 107 -19.39 16.18 -16.53
CA SER A 107 -20.62 15.49 -16.14
C SER A 107 -21.82 15.85 -17.03
N SER A 108 -21.67 16.81 -17.95
CA SER A 108 -22.72 17.25 -18.88
C SER A 108 -22.46 16.71 -20.30
N MET A 109 -23.45 16.01 -20.84
CA MET A 109 -23.44 15.58 -22.24
C MET A 109 -23.49 16.78 -23.19
N GLU A 110 -24.17 17.88 -22.83
CA GLU A 110 -24.23 19.07 -23.68
C GLU A 110 -22.84 19.73 -23.84
N VAL A 111 -22.06 19.79 -22.76
CA VAL A 111 -20.68 20.31 -22.79
C VAL A 111 -19.79 19.43 -23.67
N LEU A 112 -19.94 18.11 -23.55
CA LEU A 112 -19.21 17.14 -24.36
C LEU A 112 -19.49 17.30 -25.86
N GLU A 113 -20.77 17.44 -26.23
CA GLU A 113 -21.19 17.59 -27.63
C GLU A 113 -20.61 18.85 -28.28
N ARG A 114 -20.57 19.97 -27.53
CA ARG A 114 -19.93 21.22 -27.99
C ARG A 114 -18.44 21.02 -28.31
N PHE A 115 -17.73 20.24 -27.49
CA PHE A 115 -16.30 19.99 -27.68
C PHE A 115 -16.02 18.99 -28.82
N LEU A 116 -16.78 17.90 -28.87
CA LEU A 116 -16.54 16.79 -29.79
C LEU A 116 -16.95 17.13 -31.23
N GLY A 117 -17.99 17.96 -31.40
CA GLY A 117 -18.57 18.27 -32.69
C GLY A 117 -19.39 17.13 -33.29
N GLN A 118 -20.03 17.39 -34.44
CA GLN A 118 -21.00 16.48 -35.07
C GLN A 118 -20.44 15.64 -36.23
N ASN A 119 -19.20 15.92 -36.66
CA ASN A 119 -18.59 15.32 -37.85
C ASN A 119 -17.19 14.78 -37.55
N GLY A 120 -16.74 13.82 -38.38
CA GLY A 120 -15.43 13.18 -38.24
C GLY A 120 -15.42 12.01 -37.24
N SER A 121 -14.38 11.18 -37.33
CA SER A 121 -14.23 10.03 -36.46
C SER A 121 -13.96 10.44 -35.02
N ARG A 122 -14.80 9.95 -34.11
CA ARG A 122 -14.81 10.38 -32.72
C ARG A 122 -15.29 9.29 -31.79
N ALA A 123 -14.84 9.36 -30.55
CA ALA A 123 -15.20 8.44 -29.48
C ALA A 123 -15.67 9.23 -28.25
N ILE A 124 -16.73 8.74 -27.62
CA ILE A 124 -17.18 9.16 -26.29
C ILE A 124 -16.89 8.03 -25.34
N PHE A 125 -16.13 8.32 -24.30
CA PHE A 125 -16.04 7.47 -23.13
C PHE A 125 -17.14 7.86 -22.15
N ASN A 126 -18.02 6.91 -21.86
CA ASN A 126 -18.87 6.91 -20.69
C ASN A 126 -18.08 6.22 -19.57
N ILE A 127 -17.81 6.92 -18.48
CA ILE A 127 -16.84 6.47 -17.46
C ILE A 127 -17.55 6.41 -16.10
N GLU A 128 -17.74 5.20 -15.58
CA GLU A 128 -18.04 4.99 -14.15
C GLU A 128 -16.73 5.14 -13.35
N CYS A 129 -16.54 6.27 -12.65
CA CYS A 129 -15.31 6.58 -11.92
C CYS A 129 -15.63 7.17 -10.55
N ASP A 130 -15.16 6.51 -9.48
CA ASP A 130 -15.36 6.96 -8.10
C ASP A 130 -14.23 7.88 -7.61
N SER A 131 -13.08 7.86 -8.30
CA SER A 131 -11.89 8.62 -7.88
C SER A 131 -11.80 10.02 -8.48
N ALA A 132 -12.65 10.39 -9.44
CA ALA A 132 -12.61 11.69 -10.10
C ALA A 132 -12.90 12.86 -9.12
N LYS A 133 -12.23 13.99 -9.37
CA LYS A 133 -12.29 15.19 -8.52
C LYS A 133 -12.87 16.36 -9.29
N ASP A 134 -13.84 17.04 -8.71
CA ASP A 134 -14.28 18.35 -9.21
C ASP A 134 -13.19 19.37 -8.89
N ILE A 135 -12.60 19.96 -9.93
CA ILE A 135 -11.53 20.95 -9.82
C ILE A 135 -11.98 22.35 -10.24
N SER A 136 -13.28 22.56 -10.48
CA SER A 136 -13.84 23.82 -11.00
C SER A 136 -13.37 25.06 -10.22
N ARG A 137 -13.34 24.98 -8.89
CA ARG A 137 -12.92 26.07 -7.99
C ARG A 137 -11.42 26.36 -7.99
N HIS A 138 -10.63 25.45 -8.56
CA HIS A 138 -9.18 25.51 -8.60
C HIS A 138 -8.62 25.50 -10.03
N SER A 139 -9.49 25.45 -11.04
CA SER A 139 -9.14 25.56 -12.45
C SER A 139 -8.97 27.03 -12.84
N MET A 140 -8.16 27.29 -13.86
CA MET A 140 -8.07 28.60 -14.51
C MET A 140 -9.41 28.98 -15.18
N TYR A 141 -10.21 27.99 -15.55
CA TYR A 141 -11.49 28.15 -16.25
C TYR A 141 -12.64 27.69 -15.36
N GLN A 142 -12.98 28.49 -14.35
CA GLN A 142 -13.96 28.14 -13.32
C GLN A 142 -15.36 27.80 -13.87
N ASN A 143 -15.71 28.31 -15.06
CA ASN A 143 -17.00 28.07 -15.70
C ASN A 143 -17.10 26.74 -16.44
N GLU A 144 -16.00 26.00 -16.60
CA GLU A 144 -15.99 24.73 -17.34
C GLU A 144 -16.46 23.54 -16.50
N ASN A 145 -16.72 23.74 -15.20
CA ASN A 145 -17.11 22.68 -14.25
C ASN A 145 -16.21 21.44 -14.38
N GLU A 146 -14.91 21.71 -14.46
CA GLU A 146 -13.92 20.73 -14.87
C GLU A 146 -13.80 19.59 -13.84
N ILE A 147 -13.93 18.35 -14.30
CA ILE A 147 -13.73 17.16 -13.49
C ILE A 147 -12.45 16.48 -13.96
N LEU A 148 -11.55 16.19 -13.02
CA LEU A 148 -10.26 15.58 -13.31
C LEU A 148 -10.18 14.14 -12.81
N MET A 149 -9.83 13.23 -13.71
CA MET A 149 -9.47 11.85 -13.37
C MET A 149 -7.97 11.73 -13.06
N TYR A 150 -7.64 10.88 -12.09
CA TYR A 150 -6.25 10.53 -11.78
C TYR A 150 -5.57 9.75 -12.91
N PRO A 151 -4.24 9.81 -13.01
CA PRO A 151 -3.44 8.96 -13.87
C PRO A 151 -3.32 7.56 -13.26
N ALA A 152 -2.85 6.66 -14.12
CA ALA A 152 -2.55 5.26 -13.84
C ALA A 152 -3.71 4.52 -13.13
N ARG A 153 -4.96 4.86 -13.50
CA ARG A 153 -6.17 4.13 -13.08
C ARG A 153 -6.39 2.94 -14.02
N GLN A 154 -6.97 1.86 -13.50
CA GLN A 154 -7.30 0.69 -14.31
C GLN A 154 -8.80 0.72 -14.63
N PHE A 155 -9.13 0.38 -15.87
CA PHE A 155 -10.52 0.36 -16.35
C PHE A 155 -10.80 -0.95 -17.07
N GLN A 156 -12.03 -1.44 -16.93
CA GLN A 156 -12.58 -2.52 -17.74
C GLN A 156 -13.59 -1.93 -18.74
N VAL A 157 -13.53 -2.37 -19.99
CA VAL A 157 -14.54 -2.03 -21.00
C VAL A 157 -15.82 -2.83 -20.73
N VAL A 158 -16.88 -2.14 -20.33
CA VAL A 158 -18.21 -2.73 -20.07
C VAL A 158 -18.95 -2.98 -21.37
N SER A 159 -18.91 -2.01 -22.29
CA SER A 159 -19.52 -2.12 -23.61
C SER A 159 -18.88 -1.15 -24.59
N SER A 160 -19.00 -1.46 -25.88
CA SER A 160 -18.43 -0.67 -26.96
C SER A 160 -19.29 -0.83 -28.20
N PHE A 161 -19.91 0.25 -28.68
CA PHE A 161 -20.83 0.20 -29.81
C PHE A 161 -20.73 1.45 -30.70
N ASN A 162 -21.14 1.30 -31.96
CA ASN A 162 -21.15 2.38 -32.94
C ASN A 162 -22.53 3.04 -32.91
N SER A 163 -22.58 4.36 -32.72
CA SER A 163 -23.85 5.11 -32.63
C SER A 163 -24.25 5.78 -33.95
N GLY A 164 -23.56 5.47 -35.06
CA GLY A 164 -23.71 6.16 -36.35
C GLY A 164 -22.84 7.41 -36.46
N ASN A 165 -22.82 8.06 -37.63
CA ASN A 165 -22.08 9.32 -37.90
C ASN A 165 -20.61 9.32 -37.48
N GLN A 166 -19.92 8.17 -37.61
CA GLN A 166 -18.52 7.99 -37.19
C GLN A 166 -18.28 8.21 -35.68
N LEU A 167 -19.33 8.11 -34.85
CA LEU A 167 -19.27 8.17 -33.39
C LEU A 167 -19.24 6.76 -32.78
N LYS A 168 -18.20 6.52 -31.97
CA LYS A 168 -18.08 5.35 -31.09
C LYS A 168 -18.45 5.74 -29.66
N ILE A 169 -19.24 4.92 -28.99
CA ILE A 169 -19.49 5.05 -27.55
C ILE A 169 -18.84 3.87 -26.85
N ILE A 170 -17.97 4.16 -25.88
CA ILE A 170 -17.21 3.18 -25.11
C ILE A 170 -17.60 3.39 -23.65
N HIS A 171 -18.24 2.40 -23.05
CA HIS A 171 -18.53 2.40 -21.63
C HIS A 171 -17.41 1.69 -20.89
N ILE A 172 -16.76 2.39 -19.97
CA ILE A 172 -15.70 1.84 -19.13
C ILE A 172 -16.03 2.05 -17.66
N LYS A 173 -15.57 1.11 -16.83
CA LYS A 173 -15.73 1.16 -15.39
C LYS A 173 -14.38 1.12 -14.72
N GLU A 174 -14.14 2.06 -13.81
CA GLU A 174 -12.94 2.07 -12.97
C GLU A 174 -12.94 0.79 -12.13
N ILE A 175 -11.86 0.04 -12.24
CA ILE A 175 -11.60 -1.13 -11.40
C ILE A 175 -10.39 -0.81 -10.54
N GLN A 176 -10.42 -1.29 -9.29
CA GLN A 176 -9.25 -1.16 -8.45
C GLN A 176 -8.27 -2.30 -8.79
N PRO A 177 -7.05 -1.99 -9.30
CA PRO A 177 -6.03 -2.99 -9.45
C PRO A 177 -5.66 -3.57 -8.07
N PRO A 178 -5.16 -4.82 -8.00
CA PRO A 178 -4.62 -5.37 -6.75
C PRO A 178 -3.45 -4.52 -6.22
N PHE A 179 -2.75 -3.82 -7.10
CA PHE A 179 -1.70 -2.86 -6.75
C PHE A 179 -1.96 -1.52 -7.46
N PRO A 180 -2.28 -0.44 -6.74
CA PRO A 180 -2.45 0.87 -7.35
C PRO A 180 -1.11 1.35 -7.88
N LEU A 181 -1.07 1.63 -9.18
CA LEU A 181 0.13 2.14 -9.85
C LEU A 181 0.57 3.51 -9.30
N ILE A 182 -0.39 4.28 -8.78
CA ILE A 182 -0.18 5.54 -8.08
C ILE A 182 -1.04 5.55 -6.82
N HIS A 183 -0.43 5.74 -5.65
CA HIS A 183 -1.13 5.84 -4.38
C HIS A 183 -1.80 7.23 -4.23
N ILE A 184 -3.10 7.27 -3.93
CA ILE A 184 -3.85 8.50 -3.65
C ILE A 184 -3.96 8.66 -2.12
N PRO A 185 -3.46 9.77 -1.53
CA PRO A 185 -3.60 10.06 -0.10
C PRO A 185 -5.09 10.13 0.33
N SER A 186 -5.46 9.63 1.51
CA SER A 186 -6.82 9.79 2.05
C SER A 186 -6.98 11.13 2.79
N THR A 187 -8.17 11.71 2.75
CA THR A 187 -8.44 13.04 3.35
C THR A 187 -9.60 13.02 4.32
N SER A 188 -9.33 12.48 5.51
CA SER A 188 -10.14 12.69 6.70
C SER A 188 -9.65 13.97 7.39
N SER A 189 -10.51 14.97 7.52
CA SER A 189 -10.23 16.25 8.18
C SER A 189 -10.65 16.20 9.66
N THR A 190 -9.66 16.13 10.55
CA THR A 190 -9.79 16.48 11.98
C THR A 190 -8.52 17.22 12.41
N ILE A 191 -8.69 18.24 13.25
CA ILE A 191 -7.70 19.21 13.72
C ILE A 191 -6.46 18.51 14.30
N ILE A 192 -5.28 18.95 13.87
CA ILE A 192 -3.98 18.31 14.16
C ILE A 192 -3.54 18.64 15.59
N ASN A 193 -3.82 17.72 16.51
CA ASN A 193 -2.88 17.37 17.58
C ASN A 193 -1.85 16.39 17.01
N PRO A 194 -0.62 16.30 17.57
CA PRO A 194 0.36 15.35 17.06
C PRO A 194 -0.18 13.94 17.30
N ILE A 195 -0.38 13.21 16.19
CA ILE A 195 -0.77 11.79 16.10
C ILE A 195 -2.27 11.54 16.32
N GLU A 196 -3.02 11.38 15.23
CA GLU A 196 -4.15 10.44 15.14
C GLU A 196 -4.54 10.20 13.67
N ASN A 197 -4.88 8.95 13.34
CA ASN A 197 -5.45 8.41 12.08
C ASN A 197 -4.52 7.79 11.03
N ILE A 198 -3.88 6.67 11.40
CA ILE A 198 -4.05 5.45 10.60
C ILE A 198 -5.47 4.95 10.87
N GLN A 199 -6.45 5.44 10.11
CA GLN A 199 -7.76 4.81 9.99
C GLN A 199 -7.80 4.16 8.60
N PRO A 200 -7.90 2.83 8.49
CA PRO A 200 -7.99 2.16 7.20
C PRO A 200 -9.36 2.44 6.59
N SER A 201 -9.45 3.40 5.67
CA SER A 201 -10.48 3.36 4.64
C SER A 201 -10.06 2.36 3.55
N PHE A 202 -9.76 1.12 3.94
CA PHE A 202 -9.65 0.03 3.00
C PHE A 202 -11.03 -0.59 2.87
N LEU A 203 -11.48 -0.73 1.63
CA LEU A 203 -12.61 -1.59 1.26
C LEU A 203 -12.57 -2.84 2.16
N ARG A 204 -13.73 -3.22 2.69
CA ARG A 204 -14.02 -4.63 2.97
C ARG A 204 -13.86 -5.39 1.65
N ILE A 205 -12.63 -5.69 1.26
CA ILE A 205 -12.36 -6.69 0.25
C ILE A 205 -12.61 -7.99 1.00
N GLN A 206 -13.85 -8.48 0.94
CA GLN A 206 -14.08 -9.90 1.15
C GLN A 206 -13.25 -10.59 0.07
N ILE A 207 -12.15 -11.21 0.47
CA ILE A 207 -11.34 -12.01 -0.43
C ILE A 207 -12.16 -13.27 -0.70
N SER A 208 -13.00 -13.19 -1.73
CA SER A 208 -13.67 -14.37 -2.27
C SER A 208 -12.67 -15.16 -3.09
N SER A 209 -12.83 -16.49 -3.10
CA SER A 209 -12.01 -17.45 -3.84
C SER A 209 -11.82 -17.12 -5.33
N SER A 210 -12.66 -16.23 -5.89
CA SER A 210 -12.62 -15.70 -7.25
C SER A 210 -11.52 -14.67 -7.54
N SER A 211 -10.78 -14.18 -6.54
CA SER A 211 -9.75 -13.14 -6.71
C SER A 211 -8.37 -13.67 -7.18
N PHE A 212 -8.22 -14.98 -7.35
CA PHE A 212 -6.99 -15.65 -7.80
C PHE A 212 -7.17 -16.30 -9.18
N THR A 213 -7.46 -15.52 -10.22
CA THR A 213 -7.56 -16.01 -11.60
C THR A 213 -6.22 -15.88 -12.33
N ASN A 214 -5.28 -16.78 -12.03
CA ASN A 214 -4.09 -17.01 -12.86
C ASN A 214 -3.99 -18.52 -13.10
N ASN A 215 -3.65 -18.96 -14.33
CA ASN A 215 -3.53 -20.37 -14.74
C ASN A 215 -2.41 -21.16 -14.03
N TYR A 216 -1.78 -20.60 -12.98
CA TYR A 216 -0.77 -21.27 -12.19
C TYR A 216 -1.43 -22.34 -11.31
N GLN A 217 -1.02 -23.60 -11.48
CA GLN A 217 -1.54 -24.73 -10.70
C GLN A 217 -0.38 -25.53 -10.12
N ASN A 218 -0.36 -25.63 -8.80
CA ASN A 218 0.47 -26.58 -8.07
C ASN A 218 -0.45 -27.60 -7.40
N LYS A 219 -0.83 -28.64 -8.16
CA LYS A 219 -1.80 -29.63 -7.71
C LYS A 219 -1.33 -30.39 -6.47
N LYS A 220 -0.03 -30.70 -6.40
CA LYS A 220 0.57 -31.35 -5.23
C LYS A 220 0.37 -30.53 -3.95
N LEU A 221 0.56 -29.20 -4.04
CA LEU A 221 0.30 -28.29 -2.92
C LEU A 221 -1.19 -28.25 -2.54
N GLN A 222 -2.08 -28.21 -3.54
CA GLN A 222 -3.53 -28.24 -3.29
C GLN A 222 -3.96 -29.52 -2.59
N ASP A 223 -3.53 -30.69 -3.10
CA ASP A 223 -3.85 -32.00 -2.54
C ASP A 223 -3.31 -32.13 -1.09
N LEU A 224 -2.14 -31.52 -0.81
CA LEU A 224 -1.55 -31.51 0.53
C LEU A 224 -2.34 -30.63 1.50
N ILE A 225 -2.75 -29.43 1.10
CA ILE A 225 -3.58 -28.55 1.94
C ILE A 225 -4.99 -29.14 2.11
N GLU A 226 -5.52 -29.83 1.11
CA GLU A 226 -6.84 -30.46 1.18
C GLU A 226 -6.90 -31.53 2.28
N GLN A 227 -5.80 -32.23 2.54
CA GLN A 227 -5.67 -33.21 3.62
C GLN A 227 -5.60 -32.58 5.02
N CYS A 228 -5.28 -31.28 5.13
CA CYS A 228 -5.29 -30.57 6.41
C CYS A 228 -6.72 -30.37 6.93
N GLN A 229 -6.85 -30.38 8.26
CA GLN A 229 -8.13 -30.07 8.90
C GLN A 229 -8.42 -28.56 8.80
N SER A 230 -9.70 -28.18 8.85
CA SER A 230 -10.07 -26.77 8.94
C SER A 230 -9.77 -26.25 10.34
N GLN A 231 -9.34 -24.99 10.45
CA GLN A 231 -9.00 -24.31 11.70
C GLN A 231 -7.92 -25.02 12.52
N SER A 232 -7.01 -25.72 11.84
CA SER A 232 -5.83 -26.36 12.43
C SER A 232 -4.53 -25.71 11.94
N GLU A 233 -3.40 -26.31 12.32
CA GLU A 233 -2.10 -26.06 11.69
C GLU A 233 -2.07 -26.53 10.23
N VAL A 234 -1.32 -25.82 9.41
CA VAL A 234 -1.00 -26.16 8.02
C VAL A 234 0.52 -26.06 7.86
N ASN A 235 1.16 -27.23 7.69
CA ASN A 235 2.61 -27.32 7.57
C ASN A 235 3.07 -27.39 6.10
N LEU A 236 3.74 -26.32 5.64
CA LEU A 236 4.25 -26.16 4.28
C LEU A 236 5.75 -25.84 4.26
N MET A 237 6.47 -26.25 5.30
CA MET A 237 7.90 -26.03 5.46
C MET A 237 8.72 -26.82 4.43
N ALA A 238 9.80 -26.21 3.92
CA ALA A 238 10.79 -26.88 3.07
C ALA A 238 10.20 -27.55 1.80
N LEU A 239 9.11 -26.99 1.26
CA LEU A 239 8.43 -27.51 0.07
C LEU A 239 8.91 -26.85 -1.23
N ASN A 240 9.93 -25.99 -1.15
CA ASN A 240 10.50 -25.26 -2.28
C ASN A 240 9.46 -24.35 -2.99
N LEU A 241 8.53 -23.80 -2.20
CA LEU A 241 7.45 -22.93 -2.67
C LEU A 241 7.99 -21.57 -3.10
N ASN A 242 7.39 -20.99 -4.13
CA ASN A 242 7.70 -19.64 -4.63
C ASN A 242 6.51 -18.68 -4.41
N ASP A 243 6.66 -17.43 -4.85
CA ASP A 243 5.63 -16.40 -4.66
C ASP A 243 4.27 -16.71 -5.32
N GLU A 244 4.24 -17.43 -6.44
CA GLU A 244 2.99 -17.81 -7.10
C GLU A 244 2.22 -18.88 -6.30
N ASP A 245 2.94 -19.78 -5.60
CA ASP A 245 2.34 -20.77 -4.70
C ASP A 245 1.54 -20.12 -3.57
N MET A 246 1.92 -18.90 -3.15
CA MET A 246 1.21 -18.18 -2.08
C MET A 246 -0.23 -17.84 -2.46
N LYS A 247 -0.56 -17.76 -3.75
CA LYS A 247 -1.96 -17.61 -4.19
C LYS A 247 -2.80 -18.84 -3.82
N ILE A 248 -2.21 -20.03 -3.96
CA ILE A 248 -2.83 -21.30 -3.58
C ILE A 248 -2.89 -21.40 -2.06
N VAL A 249 -1.80 -21.07 -1.35
CA VAL A 249 -1.77 -21.09 0.12
C VAL A 249 -2.83 -20.16 0.70
N VAL A 250 -2.94 -18.92 0.20
CA VAL A 250 -3.97 -17.99 0.66
C VAL A 250 -5.37 -18.55 0.40
N LYS A 251 -5.65 -18.99 -0.82
CA LYS A 251 -6.97 -19.48 -1.19
C LYS A 251 -7.35 -20.73 -0.40
N GLU A 252 -6.48 -21.72 -0.34
CA GLU A 252 -6.81 -23.03 0.22
C GLU A 252 -6.54 -23.08 1.73
N ALA A 253 -5.39 -22.63 2.23
CA ALA A 253 -5.05 -22.73 3.65
C ALA A 253 -5.67 -21.60 4.50
N ILE A 254 -5.57 -20.35 4.05
CA ILE A 254 -6.02 -19.19 4.85
C ILE A 254 -7.52 -18.96 4.71
N ILE A 255 -8.08 -19.06 3.50
CA ILE A 255 -9.50 -18.75 3.25
C ILE A 255 -10.38 -19.99 3.42
N ASN A 256 -10.08 -21.10 2.72
CA ASN A 256 -10.94 -22.28 2.74
C ASN A 256 -10.78 -23.08 4.04
N LYS A 257 -9.54 -23.41 4.42
CA LYS A 257 -9.26 -24.14 5.66
C LYS A 257 -9.30 -23.24 6.89
N GLN A 258 -9.20 -21.92 6.75
CA GLN A 258 -9.17 -20.98 7.88
C GLN A 258 -8.15 -21.40 8.94
N CYS A 259 -6.94 -21.79 8.50
CA CYS A 259 -5.91 -22.30 9.39
C CYS A 259 -5.58 -21.32 10.53
N LYS A 260 -5.15 -21.90 11.67
CA LYS A 260 -4.71 -21.17 12.86
C LYS A 260 -3.22 -20.93 12.88
N GLU A 261 -2.46 -21.90 12.36
CA GLU A 261 -1.01 -21.84 12.32
C GLU A 261 -0.54 -22.16 10.91
N LEU A 262 0.32 -21.32 10.35
CA LEU A 262 0.83 -21.48 9.00
C LEU A 262 2.36 -21.50 9.01
N TYR A 263 2.92 -22.65 8.65
CA TYR A 263 4.36 -22.89 8.61
C TYR A 263 4.86 -22.81 7.18
N LEU A 264 5.64 -21.78 6.86
CA LEU A 264 6.20 -21.52 5.52
C LEU A 264 7.73 -21.43 5.54
N GLN A 265 8.39 -21.91 6.60
CA GLN A 265 9.83 -21.84 6.73
C GLN A 265 10.58 -22.56 5.60
N TYR A 266 11.81 -22.15 5.32
CA TYR A 266 12.73 -22.81 4.39
C TYR A 266 12.16 -22.92 2.95
N ASN A 267 11.51 -21.86 2.47
CA ASN A 267 10.95 -21.79 1.11
C ASN A 267 11.66 -20.69 0.30
N LYS A 268 11.13 -20.34 -0.88
CA LYS A 268 11.70 -19.32 -1.79
C LYS A 268 10.80 -18.10 -1.89
N LEU A 269 10.18 -17.70 -0.78
CA LEU A 269 9.33 -16.53 -0.76
C LEU A 269 10.18 -15.27 -0.81
N THR A 270 9.70 -14.29 -1.56
CA THR A 270 10.28 -12.95 -1.62
C THR A 270 9.30 -11.91 -1.08
N SER A 271 9.65 -10.63 -1.20
CA SER A 271 8.72 -9.52 -0.92
C SER A 271 7.36 -9.64 -1.63
N VAL A 272 7.26 -10.36 -2.75
CA VAL A 272 6.00 -10.57 -3.48
C VAL A 272 5.12 -11.58 -2.76
N GLY A 273 5.65 -12.74 -2.37
CA GLY A 273 4.94 -13.73 -1.56
C GLY A 273 4.46 -13.16 -0.23
N ALA A 274 5.31 -12.39 0.45
CA ALA A 274 4.93 -11.66 1.66
C ALA A 274 3.76 -10.70 1.43
N SER A 275 3.72 -10.00 0.29
CA SER A 275 2.59 -9.13 -0.05
C SER A 275 1.29 -9.90 -0.28
N ILE A 276 1.36 -11.10 -0.87
CA ILE A 276 0.20 -11.96 -1.10
C ILE A 276 -0.37 -12.44 0.23
N ILE A 277 0.50 -12.88 1.14
CA ILE A 277 0.11 -13.28 2.50
C ILE A 277 -0.45 -12.09 3.28
N ALA A 278 0.21 -10.92 3.24
CA ALA A 278 -0.23 -9.71 3.93
C ALA A 278 -1.68 -9.35 3.60
N ASN A 279 -2.04 -9.37 2.30
CA ASN A 279 -3.41 -9.11 1.88
C ASN A 279 -4.42 -10.07 2.51
N ALA A 280 -4.04 -11.35 2.62
CA ALA A 280 -4.89 -12.37 3.23
C ALA A 280 -5.10 -12.17 4.73
N LEU A 281 -4.20 -11.47 5.43
CA LEU A 281 -4.32 -11.17 6.86
C LEU A 281 -5.37 -10.09 7.14
N ASN A 282 -5.74 -9.27 6.15
CA ASN A 282 -6.69 -8.17 6.36
C ASN A 282 -8.09 -8.72 6.65
N ASN A 283 -8.60 -8.49 7.86
CA ASN A 283 -9.84 -9.08 8.38
C ASN A 283 -9.81 -10.61 8.51
N ASN A 284 -8.62 -11.21 8.56
CA ASN A 284 -8.50 -12.63 8.88
C ASN A 284 -8.71 -12.83 10.39
N ALA A 285 -9.72 -13.63 10.74
CA ALA A 285 -10.13 -13.85 12.12
C ALA A 285 -9.69 -15.21 12.69
N THR A 286 -8.82 -15.95 12.00
CA THR A 286 -8.49 -17.33 12.37
C THR A 286 -7.01 -17.61 12.49
N LEU A 287 -6.16 -16.97 11.68
CA LEU A 287 -4.72 -17.19 11.73
C LEU A 287 -4.16 -16.48 12.96
N GLU A 288 -3.51 -17.27 13.82
CA GLU A 288 -2.94 -16.87 15.10
C GLU A 288 -1.41 -16.84 15.01
N ASP A 289 -0.80 -17.81 14.29
CA ASP A 289 0.66 -17.96 14.19
C ASP A 289 1.11 -18.06 12.71
N LEU A 290 2.09 -17.24 12.32
CA LEU A 290 2.66 -17.23 10.98
C LEU A 290 4.18 -17.36 11.05
N TYR A 291 4.71 -18.41 10.43
CA TYR A 291 6.14 -18.69 10.40
C TYR A 291 6.75 -18.55 8.99
N LEU A 292 7.73 -17.65 8.84
CA LEU A 292 8.34 -17.29 7.56
C LEU A 292 9.88 -17.45 7.54
N THR A 293 10.45 -18.14 8.51
CA THR A 293 11.91 -18.30 8.66
C THR A 293 12.62 -18.78 7.39
N ASP A 294 13.84 -18.29 7.14
CA ASP A 294 14.65 -18.64 5.96
C ASP A 294 13.86 -18.46 4.65
N ASN A 295 13.44 -17.23 4.42
CA ASN A 295 12.83 -16.76 3.17
C ASN A 295 13.30 -15.32 2.89
N ARG A 296 13.54 -14.95 1.62
CA ARG A 296 14.15 -13.66 1.26
C ARG A 296 13.14 -12.52 1.13
N LEU A 297 12.43 -12.21 2.21
CA LEU A 297 11.41 -11.17 2.23
C LEU A 297 12.01 -9.77 2.06
N CYS A 298 13.14 -9.53 2.70
CA CYS A 298 13.81 -8.22 2.85
C CYS A 298 12.89 -7.16 3.48
N ASP A 299 13.41 -5.95 3.67
CA ASP A 299 12.66 -4.82 4.28
C ASP A 299 11.35 -4.51 3.53
N LYS A 300 11.34 -4.70 2.20
CA LYS A 300 10.16 -4.49 1.37
C LYS A 300 9.03 -5.48 1.68
N GLY A 301 9.34 -6.76 1.91
CA GLY A 301 8.34 -7.77 2.25
C GLY A 301 7.73 -7.50 3.62
N VAL A 302 8.57 -7.15 4.58
CA VAL A 302 8.19 -6.80 5.95
C VAL A 302 7.27 -5.57 5.99
N ARG A 303 7.59 -4.54 5.22
CA ARG A 303 6.73 -3.36 5.07
C ARG A 303 5.29 -3.72 4.67
N ASN A 304 5.10 -4.64 3.72
CA ASN A 304 3.76 -5.05 3.28
C ASN A 304 2.99 -5.74 4.41
N LEU A 305 3.62 -6.70 5.11
CA LEU A 305 3.00 -7.40 6.24
C LEU A 305 2.56 -6.41 7.32
N ILE A 306 3.45 -5.50 7.68
CA ILE A 306 3.23 -4.53 8.76
C ILE A 306 2.10 -3.55 8.44
N THR A 307 1.99 -3.06 7.21
CA THR A 307 0.92 -2.11 6.85
C THR A 307 -0.47 -2.67 7.14
N ILE A 308 -0.65 -3.99 7.03
CA ILE A 308 -1.91 -4.67 7.34
C ILE A 308 -2.00 -4.97 8.85
N LEU A 309 -0.91 -5.39 9.49
CA LEU A 309 -0.91 -5.68 10.93
C LEU A 309 -1.18 -4.44 11.79
N SER A 310 -0.76 -3.25 11.36
CA SER A 310 -1.10 -1.97 12.02
C SER A 310 -2.61 -1.69 12.05
N LEU A 311 -3.41 -2.35 11.21
CA LEU A 311 -4.87 -2.17 11.17
C LEU A 311 -5.58 -2.92 12.30
N ASN A 312 -4.89 -3.80 13.03
CA ASN A 312 -5.46 -4.63 14.09
C ASN A 312 -6.67 -5.48 13.64
N SER A 313 -6.82 -5.71 12.33
CA SER A 313 -7.92 -6.48 11.74
C SER A 313 -7.64 -7.98 11.67
N SER A 314 -6.46 -8.41 12.09
CA SER A 314 -6.03 -9.81 12.14
C SER A 314 -5.98 -10.34 13.58
N THR A 315 -6.20 -11.65 13.74
CA THR A 315 -5.97 -12.39 15.01
C THR A 315 -4.51 -12.77 15.26
N LEU A 316 -3.59 -12.38 14.37
CA LEU A 316 -2.19 -12.81 14.43
C LEU A 316 -1.52 -12.38 15.76
N SER A 317 -1.07 -13.38 16.51
CA SER A 317 -0.45 -13.28 17.83
C SER A 317 1.05 -13.61 17.80
N LEU A 318 1.50 -14.43 16.85
CA LEU A 318 2.90 -14.73 16.58
C LEU A 318 3.27 -14.42 15.13
N LEU A 319 4.40 -13.74 14.97
CA LEU A 319 5.03 -13.52 13.67
C LEU A 319 6.51 -13.88 13.76
N ASP A 320 6.91 -14.88 12.98
CA ASP A 320 8.32 -15.28 12.84
C ASP A 320 8.88 -14.78 11.50
N LEU A 321 9.89 -13.92 11.60
CA LEU A 321 10.64 -13.32 10.49
C LEU A 321 12.15 -13.59 10.63
N GLN A 322 12.53 -14.68 11.29
CA GLN A 322 13.93 -15.06 11.46
C GLN A 322 14.59 -15.34 10.10
N ASP A 323 15.84 -14.97 9.91
CA ASP A 323 16.58 -15.20 8.65
C ASP A 323 15.77 -14.78 7.41
N THR A 324 15.31 -13.52 7.40
CA THR A 324 14.55 -12.97 6.25
C THR A 324 15.20 -11.75 5.58
N SER A 325 16.49 -11.55 5.86
CA SER A 325 17.30 -10.42 5.37
C SER A 325 16.72 -9.05 5.76
N ILE A 326 16.27 -8.92 7.00
CA ILE A 326 15.78 -7.67 7.58
C ILE A 326 16.98 -6.82 8.02
N THR A 327 16.98 -5.55 7.63
CA THR A 327 17.96 -4.55 8.10
C THR A 327 17.32 -3.60 9.11
N ASP A 328 18.05 -2.57 9.53
CA ASP A 328 17.51 -1.48 10.34
C ASP A 328 16.28 -0.80 9.72
N GLU A 329 16.17 -0.75 8.39
CA GLU A 329 14.98 -0.19 7.72
C GLU A 329 13.74 -1.06 8.00
N GLY A 330 13.85 -2.37 7.86
CA GLY A 330 12.79 -3.31 8.20
C GLY A 330 12.45 -3.29 9.69
N ALA A 331 13.44 -3.23 10.57
CA ALA A 331 13.24 -3.07 12.01
C ALA A 331 12.50 -1.76 12.35
N THR A 332 12.76 -0.68 11.61
CA THR A 332 12.02 0.59 11.76
C THR A 332 10.54 0.41 11.38
N TYR A 333 10.24 -0.30 10.29
CA TYR A 333 8.85 -0.62 9.96
C TYR A 333 8.19 -1.43 11.09
N VAL A 334 8.89 -2.42 11.64
CA VAL A 334 8.37 -3.26 12.74
C VAL A 334 8.10 -2.41 13.98
N ALA A 335 9.00 -1.49 14.33
CA ALA A 335 8.81 -0.56 15.43
C ALA A 335 7.56 0.31 15.25
N GLU A 336 7.36 0.88 14.06
CA GLU A 336 6.16 1.67 13.73
C GLU A 336 4.87 0.84 13.84
N MET A 337 4.92 -0.43 13.43
CA MET A 337 3.81 -1.36 13.60
C MET A 337 3.45 -1.55 15.07
N LEU A 338 4.46 -1.83 15.90
CA LEU A 338 4.29 -2.10 17.33
C LEU A 338 3.68 -0.91 18.08
N LYS A 339 3.90 0.33 17.61
CA LYS A 339 3.27 1.51 18.20
C LYS A 339 1.74 1.50 18.13
N THR A 340 1.16 0.76 17.19
CA THR A 340 -0.29 0.74 16.92
C THR A 340 -0.92 -0.65 17.05
N ASN A 341 -0.14 -1.71 16.87
CA ASN A 341 -0.63 -3.07 16.98
C ASN A 341 -0.80 -3.48 18.44
N THR A 342 -1.95 -4.07 18.73
CA THR A 342 -2.41 -4.48 20.05
C THR A 342 -2.79 -5.97 20.10
N ARG A 343 -2.33 -6.75 19.11
CA ARG A 343 -2.68 -8.16 18.94
C ARG A 343 -1.45 -9.07 19.01
N LEU A 344 -0.33 -8.61 18.47
CA LEU A 344 0.90 -9.37 18.41
C LEU A 344 1.50 -9.48 19.81
N CYS A 345 1.76 -10.72 20.21
CA CYS A 345 2.32 -11.11 21.50
C CYS A 345 3.75 -11.66 21.37
N ARG A 346 4.08 -12.28 20.23
CA ARG A 346 5.36 -12.92 19.97
C ARG A 346 5.91 -12.47 18.63
N LEU A 347 7.16 -11.98 18.64
CA LEU A 347 7.84 -11.49 17.46
C LEU A 347 9.26 -12.05 17.41
N LEU A 348 9.57 -12.79 16.34
CA LEU A 348 10.87 -13.40 16.16
C LEU A 348 11.61 -12.73 14.99
N LEU A 349 12.76 -12.11 15.29
CA LEU A 349 13.60 -11.34 14.37
C LEU A 349 15.06 -11.80 14.41
N GLY A 350 15.32 -13.00 14.94
CA GLY A 350 16.66 -13.59 14.95
C GLY A 350 17.26 -13.77 13.55
N ASP A 351 18.57 -13.98 13.49
CA ASP A 351 19.31 -14.26 12.24
C ASP A 351 19.11 -13.19 11.15
N ASN A 352 19.01 -11.92 11.53
CA ASN A 352 18.86 -10.80 10.58
C ASN A 352 20.05 -9.83 10.66
N GLU A 353 20.01 -8.76 9.85
CA GLU A 353 21.02 -7.72 9.77
C GLU A 353 20.61 -6.47 10.58
N ILE A 354 19.99 -6.68 11.76
CA ILE A 354 19.55 -5.59 12.64
C ILE A 354 20.75 -5.13 13.48
N SER A 355 21.05 -3.84 13.41
CA SER A 355 22.09 -3.19 14.20
C SER A 355 21.52 -2.47 15.43
N ASP A 356 22.38 -1.79 16.17
CA ASP A 356 21.99 -0.91 17.28
C ASP A 356 20.87 0.07 16.92
N ARG A 357 20.85 0.58 15.68
CA ARG A 357 19.84 1.53 15.23
C ARG A 357 18.47 0.88 15.15
N GLY A 358 18.35 -0.31 14.56
CA GLY A 358 17.08 -1.04 14.51
C GLY A 358 16.60 -1.44 15.90
N VAL A 359 17.51 -1.86 16.78
CA VAL A 359 17.21 -2.17 18.19
C VAL A 359 16.73 -0.93 18.95
N GLU A 360 17.31 0.24 18.72
CA GLU A 360 16.86 1.50 19.32
C GLU A 360 15.40 1.80 18.95
N GLN A 361 15.04 1.66 17.67
CA GLN A 361 13.66 1.91 17.21
C GLN A 361 12.66 0.92 17.84
N LEU A 362 13.00 -0.38 17.87
CA LEU A 362 12.19 -1.40 18.54
C LEU A 362 12.05 -1.11 20.03
N SER A 363 13.15 -0.72 20.68
CA SER A 363 13.20 -0.39 22.10
C SER A 363 12.32 0.81 22.44
N GLU A 364 12.35 1.86 21.63
CA GLU A 364 11.50 3.04 21.80
C GLU A 364 10.01 2.68 21.69
N ALA A 365 9.63 1.93 20.64
CA ALA A 365 8.26 1.49 20.45
C ALA A 365 7.73 0.65 21.64
N LEU A 366 8.54 -0.30 22.11
CA LEU A 366 8.19 -1.15 23.26
C LEU A 366 8.20 -0.40 24.60
N SER A 367 9.01 0.64 24.75
CA SER A 367 9.07 1.43 25.99
C SER A 367 7.83 2.28 26.21
N TYR A 368 7.33 2.89 25.13
CA TYR A 368 6.40 4.02 25.24
C TYR A 368 5.04 3.80 24.57
N HIS A 369 4.92 2.81 23.68
CA HIS A 369 3.72 2.65 22.86
C HIS A 369 3.10 1.26 22.94
N ASN A 370 3.91 0.20 22.93
CA ASN A 370 3.40 -1.16 22.91
C ASN A 370 3.28 -1.77 24.31
N ASN A 371 2.12 -2.35 24.60
CA ASN A 371 1.82 -3.04 25.85
C ASN A 371 1.25 -4.45 25.63
N THR A 372 1.51 -5.06 24.47
CA THR A 372 0.97 -6.38 24.12
C THR A 372 2.05 -7.40 23.83
N LEU A 373 3.23 -6.97 23.38
CA LEU A 373 4.33 -7.88 23.10
C LEU A 373 4.87 -8.47 24.41
N ILE A 374 4.91 -9.80 24.46
CA ILE A 374 5.35 -10.63 25.58
C ILE A 374 6.69 -11.28 25.27
N SER A 375 6.98 -11.56 23.99
CA SER A 375 8.21 -12.22 23.56
C SER A 375 8.84 -11.51 22.37
N LEU A 376 10.12 -11.18 22.49
CA LEU A 376 10.95 -10.64 21.42
C LEU A 376 12.21 -11.51 21.27
N ASN A 377 12.47 -12.01 20.07
CA ASN A 377 13.70 -12.73 19.76
C ASN A 377 14.56 -11.90 18.79
N LEU A 378 15.80 -11.59 19.19
CA LEU A 378 16.83 -10.89 18.43
C LEU A 378 18.11 -11.74 18.29
N THR A 379 18.03 -13.05 18.54
CA THR A 379 19.15 -14.00 18.48
C THR A 379 19.95 -13.86 17.19
N ASN A 380 21.27 -14.00 17.26
CA ASN A 380 22.17 -13.99 16.10
C ASN A 380 22.11 -12.71 15.22
N ASN A 381 21.66 -11.58 15.77
CA ASN A 381 21.82 -10.26 15.13
C ASN A 381 23.20 -9.68 15.51
N LYS A 382 24.23 -10.09 14.79
CA LYS A 382 25.65 -9.82 15.12
C LYS A 382 26.06 -8.34 15.06
N LEU A 383 25.21 -7.48 14.50
CA LEU A 383 25.46 -6.04 14.41
C LEU A 383 25.02 -5.27 15.67
N ILE A 384 24.46 -5.96 16.67
CA ILE A 384 24.12 -5.40 17.97
C ILE A 384 25.39 -5.31 18.83
N SER A 385 25.69 -4.10 19.30
CA SER A 385 26.81 -3.74 20.17
C SER A 385 26.33 -3.11 21.49
N GLU A 386 27.24 -2.52 22.26
CA GLU A 386 26.95 -1.82 23.52
C GLU A 386 25.77 -0.82 23.40
N LEU A 387 25.65 -0.12 22.27
CA LEU A 387 24.59 0.88 22.07
C LEU A 387 23.19 0.27 21.96
N GLY A 388 23.06 -0.86 21.26
CA GLY A 388 21.82 -1.63 21.17
C GLY A 388 21.44 -2.21 22.53
N ILE A 389 22.44 -2.71 23.28
CA ILE A 389 22.22 -3.19 24.65
C ILE A 389 21.75 -2.08 25.58
N ASP A 390 22.31 -0.88 25.47
CA ASP A 390 21.88 0.29 26.24
C ASP A 390 20.42 0.67 25.95
N SER A 391 20.00 0.52 24.69
CA SER A 391 18.61 0.72 24.28
C SER A 391 17.68 -0.32 24.86
N LEU A 392 18.06 -1.60 24.84
CA LEU A 392 17.30 -2.69 25.47
C LEU A 392 17.20 -2.52 26.99
N VAL A 393 18.30 -2.14 27.66
CA VAL A 393 18.31 -1.87 29.10
C VAL A 393 17.37 -0.72 29.46
N LYS A 394 17.36 0.35 28.67
CA LYS A 394 16.38 1.45 28.83
C LYS A 394 14.96 0.91 28.64
N MET A 395 14.72 0.14 27.60
CA MET A 395 13.40 -0.43 27.32
C MET A 395 12.88 -1.32 28.45
N LEU A 396 13.71 -2.22 28.98
CA LEU A 396 13.32 -3.13 30.06
C LEU A 396 12.94 -2.41 31.37
N LYS A 397 13.45 -1.19 31.59
CA LYS A 397 13.07 -0.37 32.75
C LYS A 397 11.67 0.24 32.61
N HIS A 398 11.23 0.50 31.39
CA HIS A 398 9.96 1.17 31.11
C HIS A 398 8.85 0.19 30.72
N ASN A 399 9.16 -0.77 29.84
CA ASN A 399 8.22 -1.75 29.33
C ASN A 399 7.74 -2.67 30.46
N GLN A 400 6.42 -2.87 30.55
CA GLN A 400 5.81 -3.71 31.58
C GLN A 400 5.39 -5.10 31.09
N THR A 401 5.28 -5.33 29.78
CA THR A 401 4.61 -6.51 29.22
C THR A 401 5.54 -7.57 28.66
N LEU A 402 6.75 -7.20 28.24
CA LEU A 402 7.74 -8.13 27.71
C LEU A 402 8.22 -9.05 28.83
N ILE A 403 8.10 -10.36 28.63
CA ILE A 403 8.50 -11.39 29.59
C ILE A 403 9.69 -12.18 29.05
N TYR A 404 9.79 -12.36 27.74
CA TYR A 404 10.83 -13.15 27.11
C TYR A 404 11.66 -12.27 26.16
N LEU A 405 12.96 -12.23 26.37
CA LEU A 405 13.93 -11.63 25.46
C LEU A 405 15.00 -12.66 25.13
N TYR A 406 15.17 -12.95 23.85
CA TYR A 406 16.23 -13.82 23.35
C TYR A 406 17.25 -12.95 22.61
N ILE A 407 18.51 -13.01 23.02
CA ILE A 407 19.62 -12.26 22.40
C ILE A 407 20.90 -13.11 22.38
N GLU A 408 20.72 -14.43 22.31
CA GLU A 408 21.80 -15.40 22.14
C GLU A 408 22.56 -15.11 20.85
N GLU A 409 23.84 -15.48 20.79
CA GLU A 409 24.68 -15.35 19.59
C GLU A 409 24.80 -13.93 18.98
N CYS A 410 24.35 -12.88 19.70
CA CYS A 410 24.79 -11.51 19.45
C CYS A 410 26.23 -11.35 19.97
N ASP A 411 27.09 -10.60 19.27
CA ASP A 411 28.54 -10.47 19.56
C ASP A 411 28.81 -9.62 20.81
N LEU A 412 28.27 -10.06 21.96
CA LEU A 412 28.23 -9.34 23.22
C LEU A 412 29.36 -9.76 24.14
N SER A 413 30.04 -8.78 24.70
CA SER A 413 30.98 -8.94 25.82
C SER A 413 30.26 -9.36 27.11
N GLU A 414 31.00 -9.99 28.04
CA GLU A 414 30.43 -10.35 29.35
C GLU A 414 29.93 -9.13 30.15
N LYS A 415 30.53 -7.95 29.96
CA LYS A 415 30.08 -6.69 30.58
C LYS A 415 28.65 -6.34 30.16
N GLU A 416 28.34 -6.47 28.87
CA GLU A 416 27.02 -6.17 28.32
C GLU A 416 25.98 -7.20 28.76
N LYS A 417 26.35 -8.48 28.74
CA LYS A 417 25.50 -9.56 29.27
C LYS A 417 25.16 -9.32 30.73
N ASP A 418 26.14 -8.96 31.56
CA ASP A 418 25.91 -8.66 32.98
C ASP A 418 24.99 -7.45 33.18
N LYS A 419 25.10 -6.42 32.34
CA LYS A 419 24.20 -5.25 32.36
C LYS A 419 22.74 -5.65 32.09
N LEU A 420 22.51 -6.53 31.12
CA LEU A 420 21.19 -7.09 30.84
C LEU A 420 20.70 -7.99 31.98
N ARG A 421 21.52 -8.91 32.50
CA ARG A 421 21.17 -9.78 33.65
C ARG A 421 20.74 -8.95 34.86
N GLN A 422 21.49 -7.89 35.18
CA GLN A 422 21.16 -6.99 36.29
C GLN A 422 19.82 -6.29 36.07
N THR A 423 19.54 -5.82 34.86
CA THR A 423 18.27 -5.15 34.53
C THR A 423 17.11 -6.12 34.51
N ALA A 424 17.29 -7.32 33.97
CA ALA A 424 16.31 -8.40 33.95
C ALA A 424 15.82 -8.79 35.35
N ARG A 425 16.72 -8.80 36.35
CA ARG A 425 16.37 -9.09 37.76
C ARG A 425 15.39 -8.09 38.37
N ILE A 426 15.30 -6.87 37.84
CA ILE A 426 14.34 -5.86 38.30
C ILE A 426 12.91 -6.27 37.93
N LYS A 427 12.75 -7.11 36.91
CA LYS A 427 11.46 -7.49 36.34
C LYS A 427 11.08 -8.91 36.77
N LYS A 428 10.10 -9.01 37.68
CA LYS A 428 9.63 -10.30 38.20
C LYS A 428 9.08 -11.19 37.07
N GLY A 429 9.58 -12.41 36.99
CA GLY A 429 9.13 -13.40 36.00
C GLY A 429 9.70 -13.22 34.59
N PHE A 430 10.56 -12.23 34.38
CA PHE A 430 11.25 -12.03 33.11
C PHE A 430 12.28 -13.14 32.87
N LYS A 431 12.33 -13.63 31.63
CA LYS A 431 13.26 -14.65 31.14
C LYS A 431 14.11 -14.07 30.03
N LEU A 432 15.41 -14.22 30.21
CA LEU A 432 16.43 -13.71 29.31
C LEU A 432 17.32 -14.88 28.90
N GLU A 433 17.33 -15.19 27.62
CA GLU A 433 18.25 -16.17 27.01
C GLU A 433 19.37 -15.39 26.30
N MET A 434 20.63 -15.74 26.60
CA MET A 434 21.85 -15.03 26.17
C MET A 434 23.05 -15.95 25.98
#